data_AF-A0A939WRN3-F1
#
_entry.id   AF-A0A939WRN3-F1
#
_cell.length_a   1.000
_cell.length_b   1.000
_cell.length_c   1.000
_cell.angle_alpha   90.00
_cell.angle_beta   90.00
_cell.angle_gamma   90.00
#
_symmetry.space_group_name_H-M   'P 1'
#
loop_
_entity.id
_entity.type
_entity.pdbx_description
1 polymer ?
#
loop_
_entity_poly.entity_id
_entity_poly.type
_entity_poly.pdbx_seq_one_letter_code
_entity_poly.pdbx_strand_id
1 'polypeptide(L)'
;MKKSFILFTIFCLFFLISCGSGSKNEDEKEPNDPEQNDVPDMLCFKSEVGTTKISNQHCGPTKEGRLYMECGEDGIWYYTDKCSDLSEAGTANCYIVQTAGEYSFNATVRGNGKGVKGIDFTDEKLDPKDVKLVWKSDSIGLIDSLSLKNGRIHFSAKNLGGNALLAALDESGNIIWSWHIWLLDEDTTDVKTADGVMVMDRNLGATSLDFDSPASHGLLYQWGRKDPFPASPIVSGGTTSTMPAPVYDAEGNAVEIAHSSMENSENNTLEYAVSNPTTVLSNNAQFADCRDWLRKEFSNPALWGGSDGEKSLFDPCPPGYRVPKAGTFDFFTSSGGYETDIAGFSVYDIDHDGVIDENDYENGWYILLDDESDSYSYFPAAARYDGSYAMLMGSKTGLWGNYWYADADESEDSSVPCGAYALAFQFGDSVSASPKAVGGRADGYSVRCVRESAE
;
A
#
# COMPACT_ATOMS: atom_id res chain seq x y z
N MET A 1 17.08 -4.87 30.79
CA MET A 1 17.45 -3.87 29.75
C MET A 1 18.76 -4.30 29.10
N LYS A 2 18.83 -4.20 27.77
CA LYS A 2 19.79 -4.82 26.81
C LYS A 2 19.35 -6.21 26.31
N LYS A 3 18.61 -6.21 25.19
CA LYS A 3 18.50 -7.35 24.27
C LYS A 3 19.77 -7.34 23.41
N SER A 4 20.61 -8.36 23.53
CA SER A 4 21.70 -8.63 22.60
C SER A 4 21.19 -9.65 21.58
N PHE A 5 21.12 -9.25 20.32
CA PHE A 5 20.97 -10.18 19.20
C PHE A 5 22.29 -10.94 19.05
N ILE A 6 22.23 -12.26 19.14
CA ILE A 6 23.35 -13.14 18.80
C ILE A 6 22.95 -13.89 17.53
N LEU A 7 23.62 -13.55 16.43
CA LEU A 7 23.57 -14.28 15.17
C LEU A 7 24.50 -15.49 15.33
N PHE A 8 23.95 -16.71 15.44
CA PHE A 8 24.74 -17.94 15.43
C PHE A 8 24.56 -18.66 14.10
N THR A 9 25.65 -18.74 13.33
CA THR A 9 25.85 -19.75 12.29
C THR A 9 26.08 -21.09 13.00
N ILE A 10 25.17 -22.04 12.85
CA ILE A 10 25.23 -23.33 13.56
C ILE A 10 25.85 -24.40 12.65
N PHE A 11 27.08 -24.81 13.00
CA PHE A 11 27.52 -26.19 12.87
C PHE A 11 26.99 -26.96 14.10
N CYS A 12 26.42 -28.14 13.90
CA CYS A 12 25.85 -28.98 14.95
C CYS A 12 26.83 -29.19 16.13
N LEU A 13 26.42 -28.80 17.34
CA LEU A 13 26.79 -29.48 18.57
C LEU A 13 25.70 -29.24 19.63
N PHE A 14 25.17 -30.34 20.18
CA PHE A 14 24.13 -30.34 21.21
C PHE A 14 24.62 -29.66 22.51
N PHE A 15 23.93 -28.63 22.96
CA PHE A 15 23.86 -28.26 24.36
C PHE A 15 22.39 -28.11 24.77
N LEU A 16 21.92 -29.03 25.62
CA LEU A 16 20.67 -28.92 26.34
C LEU A 16 20.77 -27.72 27.30
N ILE A 17 20.18 -26.58 26.91
CA ILE A 17 19.95 -25.48 27.84
C ILE A 17 18.55 -25.69 28.42
N SER A 18 18.49 -26.28 29.61
CA SER A 18 17.33 -26.19 30.50
C SER A 18 17.18 -24.73 30.95
N CYS A 19 15.96 -24.20 30.87
CA CYS A 19 15.60 -23.00 31.59
C CYS A 19 15.63 -23.32 33.09
N GLY A 20 16.73 -22.94 33.76
CA GLY A 20 16.82 -22.84 35.22
C GLY A 20 17.13 -24.12 36.01
N SER A 21 18.41 -24.46 36.13
CA SER A 21 19.16 -24.69 37.39
C SER A 21 20.43 -25.48 37.10
N GLY A 22 21.59 -24.80 37.10
CA GLY A 22 22.88 -25.41 36.82
C GLY A 22 23.62 -25.87 38.08
N SER A 23 23.96 -27.15 38.14
CA SER A 23 25.26 -27.61 38.67
C SER A 23 25.95 -28.50 37.63
N LYS A 24 27.24 -28.22 37.43
CA LYS A 24 28.25 -28.68 36.47
C LYS A 24 28.36 -30.20 36.24
N ASN A 25 28.79 -30.62 35.03
CA ASN A 25 30.14 -31.18 34.78
C ASN A 25 30.38 -31.59 33.31
N GLU A 26 31.67 -31.64 32.99
CA GLU A 26 32.39 -31.82 31.72
C GLU A 26 32.33 -33.26 31.14
N ASP A 27 32.47 -33.40 29.81
CA ASP A 27 33.64 -34.05 29.16
C ASP A 27 33.42 -34.30 27.65
N GLU A 28 34.42 -33.91 26.86
CA GLU A 28 34.54 -34.06 25.41
C GLU A 28 34.86 -35.50 24.97
N LYS A 29 34.47 -35.86 23.74
CA LYS A 29 35.21 -36.76 22.83
C LYS A 29 34.67 -36.73 21.39
N GLU A 30 35.47 -36.22 20.46
CA GLU A 30 35.50 -36.60 19.02
C GLU A 30 36.26 -37.94 18.85
N PRO A 31 36.22 -38.72 17.72
CA PRO A 31 36.26 -38.22 16.31
C PRO A 31 35.69 -39.12 15.16
N ASN A 32 35.88 -38.64 13.91
CA ASN A 32 36.10 -39.33 12.61
C ASN A 32 34.97 -39.37 11.54
N ASP A 33 35.32 -38.83 10.37
CA ASP A 33 34.72 -38.91 9.00
C ASP A 33 35.26 -40.18 8.26
N PRO A 34 34.68 -40.79 7.17
CA PRO A 34 34.09 -40.13 6.00
C PRO A 34 32.87 -40.78 5.28
N GLU A 35 32.20 -39.92 4.48
CA GLU A 35 31.39 -40.20 3.28
C GLU A 35 30.23 -41.21 3.34
N GLN A 36 29.00 -40.69 3.49
CA GLN A 36 27.83 -41.21 2.79
C GLN A 36 26.76 -40.12 2.64
N ASN A 37 26.28 -39.91 1.41
CA ASN A 37 25.13 -39.06 1.10
C ASN A 37 23.88 -39.63 1.78
N ASP A 38 23.49 -39.09 2.93
CA ASP A 38 22.14 -39.21 3.48
C ASP A 38 21.72 -37.85 4.03
N VAL A 39 20.63 -37.31 3.50
CA VAL A 39 19.96 -36.12 4.04
C VAL A 39 19.49 -36.47 5.45
N PRO A 40 19.76 -35.67 6.50
CA PRO A 40 19.41 -36.08 7.85
C PRO A 40 17.89 -36.13 8.03
N ASP A 41 17.38 -37.30 8.41
CA ASP A 41 16.02 -37.47 8.92
C ASP A 41 15.81 -36.51 10.11
N MET A 42 14.83 -35.62 9.99
CA MET A 42 14.57 -34.58 10.97
C MET A 42 13.71 -35.14 12.12
N LEU A 43 14.25 -35.07 13.35
CA LEU A 43 13.64 -35.59 14.58
C LEU A 43 12.53 -34.65 15.10
N CYS A 44 11.30 -35.15 15.17
CA CYS A 44 10.25 -34.56 16.02
C CYS A 44 10.37 -35.14 17.44
N PHE A 45 10.51 -34.28 18.45
CA PHE A 45 10.51 -34.70 19.86
C PHE A 45 9.18 -34.36 20.53
N LYS A 46 8.47 -35.39 21.01
CA LYS A 46 7.44 -35.21 22.02
C LYS A 46 8.05 -35.62 23.36
N SER A 47 8.20 -34.67 24.27
CA SER A 47 8.59 -34.98 25.66
C SER A 47 7.34 -35.40 26.43
N GLU A 48 7.12 -36.70 26.56
CA GLU A 48 6.30 -37.21 27.66
C GLU A 48 7.22 -37.54 28.84
N VAL A 49 6.84 -37.08 30.02
CA VAL A 49 7.61 -37.27 31.25
C VAL A 49 7.70 -38.77 31.55
N GLY A 50 8.88 -39.34 31.35
CA GLY A 50 9.22 -40.72 31.75
C GLY A 50 9.11 -41.73 30.61
N THR A 51 10.27 -42.29 30.24
CA THR A 51 10.50 -43.42 29.32
C THR A 51 10.26 -43.16 27.82
N THR A 52 11.36 -42.91 27.12
CA THR A 52 11.45 -42.69 25.67
C THR A 52 11.06 -43.95 24.89
N LYS A 53 9.97 -43.88 24.12
CA LYS A 53 9.75 -44.71 22.93
C LYS A 53 9.55 -43.78 21.73
N ILE A 54 10.33 -44.01 20.68
CA ILE A 54 10.38 -43.22 19.45
C ILE A 54 9.34 -43.79 18.48
N SER A 55 8.49 -42.94 17.89
CA SER A 55 7.67 -43.32 16.72
C SER A 55 7.76 -42.28 15.62
N ASN A 56 8.36 -42.66 14.49
CA ASN A 56 8.38 -41.91 13.23
C ASN A 56 7.02 -42.03 12.54
N GLN A 57 6.14 -41.05 12.65
CA GLN A 57 5.03 -40.90 11.71
C GLN A 57 4.77 -39.43 11.38
N HIS A 58 5.12 -39.09 10.14
CA HIS A 58 4.67 -37.95 9.32
C HIS A 58 5.25 -36.56 9.63
N CYS A 59 6.28 -36.17 8.88
CA CYS A 59 6.52 -34.78 8.44
C CYS A 59 7.21 -34.82 7.07
N GLY A 60 6.66 -34.13 6.07
CA GLY A 60 7.30 -33.90 4.77
C GLY A 60 8.21 -32.66 4.80
N PRO A 61 9.09 -32.46 3.81
CA PRO A 61 10.03 -31.33 3.80
C PRO A 61 9.32 -29.99 3.55
N THR A 62 9.69 -28.94 4.31
CA THR A 62 9.41 -27.53 3.95
C THR A 62 10.59 -26.96 3.15
N LYS A 63 10.30 -26.06 2.21
CA LYS A 63 11.18 -25.77 1.06
C LYS A 63 12.46 -24.97 1.35
N GLU A 64 12.70 -24.48 2.57
CA GLU A 64 13.79 -23.50 2.81
C GLU A 64 14.64 -23.68 4.07
N GLY A 65 14.56 -24.82 4.77
CA GLY A 65 15.56 -25.18 5.80
C GLY A 65 15.70 -24.21 6.98
N ARG A 66 14.75 -23.31 7.23
CA ARG A 66 14.69 -22.45 8.42
C ARG A 66 13.54 -22.88 9.31
N LEU A 67 13.88 -23.57 10.40
CA LEU A 67 12.96 -23.97 11.45
C LEU A 67 12.87 -22.85 12.50
N TYR A 68 11.67 -22.35 12.80
CA TYR A 68 11.43 -21.48 13.94
C TYR A 68 10.93 -22.31 15.11
N MET A 69 11.42 -22.01 16.32
CA MET A 69 11.03 -22.68 17.56
C MET A 69 10.29 -21.70 18.46
N GLU A 70 9.02 -21.97 18.72
CA GLU A 70 8.21 -21.25 19.71
C GLU A 70 7.83 -22.18 20.87
N CYS A 71 7.87 -21.67 22.10
CA CYS A 71 7.44 -22.40 23.29
C CYS A 71 5.95 -22.12 23.52
N GLY A 72 5.10 -23.13 23.35
CA GLY A 72 3.68 -23.01 23.67
C GLY A 72 3.42 -22.89 25.17
N GLU A 73 2.19 -22.51 25.54
CA GLU A 73 1.72 -22.39 26.93
C GLU A 73 1.79 -23.71 27.72
N ASP A 74 1.91 -24.84 27.01
CA ASP A 74 2.08 -26.20 27.51
C ASP A 74 3.55 -26.61 27.70
N GLY A 75 4.50 -25.73 27.39
CA GLY A 75 5.94 -25.99 27.47
C GLY A 75 6.48 -26.86 26.32
N ILE A 76 5.70 -27.06 25.25
CA ILE A 76 6.12 -27.80 24.06
C ILE A 76 6.72 -26.84 23.04
N TRP A 77 7.83 -27.25 22.42
CA TRP A 77 8.43 -26.52 21.31
C TRP A 77 7.79 -26.94 19.99
N TYR A 78 7.26 -25.96 19.26
CA TYR A 78 6.68 -26.15 17.95
C TYR A 78 7.65 -25.67 16.87
N TYR A 79 7.81 -26.47 15.81
CA TYR A 79 8.39 -25.99 14.57
C TYR A 79 7.29 -25.28 13.78
N THR A 80 7.48 -23.98 13.52
CA THR A 80 6.54 -23.20 12.71
C THR A 80 7.25 -22.69 11.46
N ASP A 81 6.58 -22.74 10.32
CA ASP A 81 6.93 -21.86 9.21
C ASP A 81 6.50 -20.46 9.68
N LYS A 82 7.45 -19.53 9.81
CA LYS A 82 7.15 -18.15 10.26
C LYS A 82 6.31 -17.45 9.19
N CYS A 83 5.00 -17.54 9.35
CA CYS A 83 4.01 -16.80 8.59
C CYS A 83 3.67 -15.51 9.34
N SER A 84 4.02 -14.37 8.78
CA SER A 84 3.81 -13.07 9.43
C SER A 84 2.34 -12.62 9.25
N ASP A 85 1.67 -12.25 10.34
CA ASP A 85 0.30 -11.70 10.28
C ASP A 85 0.34 -10.21 9.99
N LEU A 86 0.04 -9.82 8.74
CA LEU A 86 0.02 -8.42 8.32
C LEU A 86 -1.12 -7.62 8.97
N SER A 87 -2.14 -8.30 9.48
CA SER A 87 -3.28 -7.68 10.18
C SER A 87 -3.10 -7.59 11.70
N GLU A 88 -1.93 -8.00 12.25
CA GLU A 88 -1.66 -7.97 13.69
C GLU A 88 -1.71 -6.55 14.27
N ALA A 89 -1.17 -5.57 13.54
CA ALA A 89 -1.18 -4.16 13.94
C ALA A 89 -2.52 -3.45 13.65
N GLY A 90 -3.48 -4.15 13.06
CA GLY A 90 -4.76 -3.61 12.61
C GLY A 90 -5.09 -4.06 11.19
N THR A 91 -6.38 -4.04 10.83
CA THR A 91 -6.81 -4.32 9.46
C THR A 91 -6.79 -3.03 8.64
N ALA A 92 -6.52 -3.14 7.34
CA ALA A 92 -6.55 -2.01 6.40
C ALA A 92 -6.82 -2.51 4.98
N ASN A 93 -6.86 -1.60 4.00
CA ASN A 93 -6.95 -1.95 2.58
C ASN A 93 -5.59 -2.12 1.90
N CYS A 94 -4.51 -1.68 2.55
CA CYS A 94 -3.14 -1.88 2.10
C CYS A 94 -2.32 -2.56 3.20
N TYR A 95 -1.40 -3.46 2.82
CA TYR A 95 -0.39 -3.99 3.72
C TYR A 95 1.00 -3.87 3.10
N ILE A 96 1.97 -3.46 3.92
CA ILE A 96 3.37 -3.32 3.54
C ILE A 96 4.12 -4.63 3.82
N VAL A 97 4.89 -5.09 2.85
CA VAL A 97 5.75 -6.28 2.93
C VAL A 97 7.18 -5.86 2.63
N GLN A 98 8.11 -6.08 3.57
CA GLN A 98 9.49 -5.58 3.49
C GLN A 98 10.55 -6.67 3.45
N THR A 99 10.13 -7.94 3.54
CA THR A 99 11.06 -9.07 3.48
C THR A 99 10.46 -10.19 2.64
N ALA A 100 11.31 -11.01 2.01
CA ALA A 100 10.82 -12.26 1.45
C ALA A 100 10.35 -13.20 2.57
N GLY A 101 9.25 -13.91 2.35
CA GLY A 101 8.69 -14.84 3.33
C GLY A 101 7.23 -15.19 3.12
N GLU A 102 6.66 -15.84 4.13
CA GLU A 102 5.26 -16.24 4.20
C GLU A 102 4.45 -15.21 4.99
N TYR A 103 3.27 -14.88 4.49
CA TYR A 103 2.41 -13.84 5.03
C TYR A 103 0.96 -14.31 5.10
N SER A 104 0.22 -13.74 6.05
CA SER A 104 -1.23 -13.86 6.07
C SER A 104 -1.91 -12.62 6.62
N PHE A 105 -3.19 -12.42 6.31
CA PHE A 105 -4.03 -11.41 6.94
C PHE A 105 -5.49 -11.88 7.02
N ASN A 106 -6.24 -11.27 7.95
CA ASN A 106 -7.65 -11.55 8.13
C ASN A 106 -8.48 -11.02 6.95
N ALA A 107 -9.06 -11.93 6.16
CA ALA A 107 -9.88 -11.59 4.99
C ALA A 107 -11.38 -11.52 5.31
N THR A 108 -11.77 -11.69 6.58
CA THR A 108 -13.16 -11.53 7.04
C THR A 108 -13.51 -10.07 7.38
N VAL A 109 -12.53 -9.17 7.36
CA VAL A 109 -12.68 -7.76 7.75
C VAL A 109 -12.37 -6.87 6.55
N ARG A 110 -13.34 -6.03 6.18
CA ARG A 110 -13.19 -4.99 5.15
C ARG A 110 -12.38 -3.82 5.75
N GLY A 111 -11.41 -3.30 5.00
CA GLY A 111 -10.62 -2.13 5.40
C GLY A 111 -10.17 -2.17 6.86
N ASN A 112 -10.43 -1.10 7.61
CA ASN A 112 -10.12 -1.00 9.03
C ASN A 112 -11.19 -1.58 9.96
N GLY A 113 -12.20 -2.27 9.42
CA GLY A 113 -13.30 -2.85 10.19
C GLY A 113 -14.26 -1.85 10.81
N LYS A 114 -14.10 -0.54 10.56
CA LYS A 114 -15.03 0.51 11.01
C LYS A 114 -16.04 0.81 9.89
N GLY A 115 -17.30 0.98 10.24
CA GLY A 115 -18.33 1.38 9.27
C GLY A 115 -18.09 2.77 8.67
N VAL A 116 -18.80 3.07 7.58
CA VAL A 116 -18.81 4.41 6.96
C VAL A 116 -20.19 5.02 7.13
N LYS A 117 -20.25 6.27 7.60
CA LYS A 117 -21.52 6.97 7.81
C LYS A 117 -22.32 7.03 6.51
N GLY A 118 -23.58 6.59 6.55
CA GLY A 118 -24.48 6.61 5.41
C GLY A 118 -24.23 5.52 4.36
N ILE A 119 -23.34 4.57 4.63
CA ILE A 119 -23.15 3.37 3.81
C ILE A 119 -23.57 2.15 4.62
N ASP A 120 -24.53 1.40 4.09
CA ASP A 120 -24.96 0.13 4.67
C ASP A 120 -24.22 -1.04 4.01
N PHE A 121 -22.95 -1.19 4.34
CA PHE A 121 -22.35 -2.52 4.36
C PHE A 121 -22.70 -3.08 5.72
N THR A 122 -23.82 -3.79 5.79
CA THR A 122 -24.27 -4.45 7.02
C THR A 122 -23.09 -5.14 7.71
N ASP A 123 -23.08 -5.13 9.05
CA ASP A 123 -22.05 -5.64 9.98
C ASP A 123 -21.64 -7.13 9.79
N GLU A 124 -22.01 -7.73 8.67
CA GLU A 124 -21.55 -9.02 8.21
C GLU A 124 -20.08 -8.93 7.82
N LYS A 125 -19.26 -9.58 8.65
CA LYS A 125 -17.94 -10.03 8.27
C LYS A 125 -17.99 -10.64 6.86
N LEU A 126 -16.96 -10.38 6.06
CA LEU A 126 -16.79 -11.09 4.80
C LEU A 126 -16.73 -12.59 5.09
N ASP A 127 -17.40 -13.37 4.26
CA ASP A 127 -17.33 -14.84 4.25
C ASP A 127 -16.65 -15.29 2.96
N PRO A 128 -15.33 -15.06 2.83
CA PRO A 128 -14.59 -15.43 1.63
C PRO A 128 -14.61 -16.95 1.43
N LYS A 129 -14.82 -17.36 0.19
CA LYS A 129 -14.86 -18.77 -0.22
C LYS A 129 -13.64 -19.17 -1.03
N ASP A 130 -13.06 -18.19 -1.72
CA ASP A 130 -11.81 -18.35 -2.43
C ASP A 130 -11.04 -17.02 -2.48
N VAL A 131 -9.84 -17.04 -3.06
CA VAL A 131 -8.98 -15.88 -3.23
C VAL A 131 -8.37 -15.88 -4.63
N LYS A 132 -8.16 -14.70 -5.20
CA LYS A 132 -7.41 -14.54 -6.45
C LYS A 132 -6.39 -13.41 -6.39
N LEU A 133 -5.32 -13.57 -7.17
CA LEU A 133 -4.47 -12.47 -7.57
C LEU A 133 -5.18 -11.73 -8.70
N VAL A 134 -5.63 -10.50 -8.45
CA VAL A 134 -6.30 -9.68 -9.46
C VAL A 134 -5.27 -9.18 -10.47
N TRP A 135 -4.17 -8.64 -9.97
CA TRP A 135 -3.02 -8.25 -10.78
C TRP A 135 -1.77 -8.08 -9.89
N LYS A 136 -0.58 -8.15 -10.49
CA LYS A 136 0.71 -7.74 -9.92
C LYS A 136 1.52 -6.93 -10.92
N SER A 137 2.44 -6.11 -10.44
CA SER A 137 3.46 -5.45 -11.27
C SER A 137 4.35 -6.49 -11.99
N ASP A 138 5.06 -6.04 -13.03
CA ASP A 138 5.96 -6.89 -13.83
C ASP A 138 7.26 -7.26 -13.08
N SER A 139 7.10 -8.05 -12.02
CA SER A 139 8.21 -8.64 -11.30
C SER A 139 7.88 -10.09 -10.94
N ILE A 140 8.82 -10.98 -11.25
CA ILE A 140 8.70 -12.41 -10.96
C ILE A 140 8.79 -12.58 -9.45
N GLY A 141 7.95 -13.43 -8.85
CA GLY A 141 8.05 -13.77 -7.43
C GLY A 141 7.54 -12.72 -6.44
N LEU A 142 6.81 -11.67 -6.88
CA LEU A 142 6.11 -10.76 -5.96
C LEU A 142 5.06 -11.51 -5.12
N ILE A 143 4.24 -12.34 -5.77
CA ILE A 143 3.30 -13.26 -5.13
C ILE A 143 3.53 -14.64 -5.75
N ASP A 144 4.10 -15.58 -4.99
CA ASP A 144 4.52 -16.91 -5.49
C ASP A 144 3.52 -18.02 -5.16
N SER A 145 2.85 -17.91 -4.01
CA SER A 145 1.71 -18.76 -3.65
C SER A 145 0.58 -17.92 -3.09
N LEU A 146 -0.65 -18.39 -3.25
CA LEU A 146 -1.85 -17.73 -2.74
C LEU A 146 -2.88 -18.79 -2.34
N SER A 147 -3.45 -18.68 -1.14
CA SER A 147 -4.50 -19.57 -0.69
C SER A 147 -5.38 -18.92 0.38
N LEU A 148 -6.64 -19.36 0.47
CA LEU A 148 -7.56 -18.98 1.54
C LEU A 148 -7.66 -20.14 2.54
N LYS A 149 -7.41 -19.87 3.83
CA LYS A 149 -7.54 -20.86 4.91
C LYS A 149 -8.13 -20.19 6.14
N ASN A 150 -9.20 -20.76 6.69
CA ASN A 150 -9.82 -20.29 7.94
C ASN A 150 -10.17 -18.79 7.95
N GLY A 151 -10.69 -18.27 6.82
CA GLY A 151 -11.03 -16.85 6.69
C GLY A 151 -9.82 -15.91 6.53
N ARG A 152 -8.62 -16.45 6.33
CA ARG A 152 -7.38 -15.68 6.14
C ARG A 152 -6.81 -15.94 4.76
N ILE A 153 -6.34 -14.88 4.12
CA ILE A 153 -5.54 -14.99 2.89
C ILE A 153 -4.11 -15.25 3.32
N HIS A 154 -3.50 -16.28 2.74
CA HIS A 154 -2.10 -16.66 2.91
C HIS A 154 -1.38 -16.50 1.57
N PHE A 155 -0.21 -15.89 1.57
CA PHE A 155 0.63 -15.77 0.38
C PHE A 155 2.12 -15.77 0.72
N SER A 156 2.94 -16.03 -0.28
CA SER A 156 4.40 -15.92 -0.17
C SER A 156 4.94 -14.87 -1.12
N ALA A 157 5.94 -14.12 -0.65
CA ALA A 157 6.68 -13.15 -1.44
C ALA A 157 8.14 -13.57 -1.50
N LYS A 158 8.67 -13.79 -2.70
CA LYS A 158 10.09 -14.12 -2.93
C LYS A 158 10.93 -12.91 -3.31
N ASN A 159 10.30 -11.94 -3.98
CA ASN A 159 10.91 -10.68 -4.38
C ASN A 159 10.07 -9.50 -3.90
N LEU A 160 10.71 -8.34 -3.86
CA LEU A 160 10.16 -7.06 -3.41
C LEU A 160 10.21 -6.03 -4.55
N GLY A 161 9.88 -4.77 -4.28
CA GLY A 161 9.93 -3.69 -5.27
C GLY A 161 8.76 -3.73 -6.25
N GLY A 162 7.54 -3.91 -5.75
CA GLY A 162 6.35 -3.92 -6.59
C GLY A 162 5.03 -3.87 -5.84
N ASN A 163 3.94 -3.99 -6.60
CA ASN A 163 2.59 -3.94 -6.08
C ASN A 163 1.80 -5.16 -6.55
N ALA A 164 0.87 -5.61 -5.71
CA ALA A 164 -0.12 -6.62 -6.07
C ALA A 164 -1.48 -6.27 -5.50
N LEU A 165 -2.54 -6.71 -6.17
CA LEU A 165 -3.91 -6.60 -5.71
C LEU A 165 -4.48 -8.00 -5.53
N LEU A 166 -4.79 -8.37 -4.28
CA LEU A 166 -5.42 -9.64 -3.93
C LEU A 166 -6.90 -9.42 -3.68
N ALA A 167 -7.75 -10.38 -4.05
CA ALA A 167 -9.19 -10.28 -3.84
C ALA A 167 -9.79 -11.54 -3.22
N ALA A 168 -10.71 -11.34 -2.28
CA ALA A 168 -11.59 -12.38 -1.75
C ALA A 168 -12.77 -12.60 -2.70
N LEU A 169 -13.19 -13.85 -2.84
CA LEU A 169 -14.28 -14.26 -3.71
C LEU A 169 -15.44 -14.89 -2.93
N ASP A 170 -16.66 -14.73 -3.44
CA ASP A 170 -17.85 -15.46 -2.98
C ASP A 170 -17.95 -16.87 -3.59
N GLU A 171 -19.02 -17.62 -3.26
CA GLU A 171 -19.28 -18.97 -3.80
C GLU A 171 -19.45 -19.01 -5.32
N SER A 172 -19.77 -17.88 -5.94
CA SER A 172 -19.96 -17.73 -7.38
C SER A 172 -18.69 -17.27 -8.10
N GLY A 173 -17.60 -17.01 -7.38
CA GLY A 173 -16.35 -16.50 -7.92
C GLY A 173 -16.33 -14.98 -8.15
N ASN A 174 -17.31 -14.23 -7.63
CA ASN A 174 -17.32 -12.77 -7.72
C ASN A 174 -16.42 -12.16 -6.65
N ILE A 175 -15.76 -11.04 -6.98
CA ILE A 175 -14.99 -10.28 -5.98
C ILE A 175 -15.94 -9.64 -4.98
N ILE A 176 -15.68 -9.87 -3.69
CA ILE A 176 -16.40 -9.24 -2.58
C ILE A 176 -15.58 -8.17 -1.86
N TRP A 177 -14.25 -8.23 -1.96
CA TRP A 177 -13.31 -7.20 -1.49
C TRP A 177 -11.91 -7.45 -2.05
N SER A 178 -11.07 -6.42 -2.04
CA SER A 178 -9.67 -6.52 -2.47
C SER A 178 -8.74 -5.71 -1.56
N TRP A 179 -7.48 -6.11 -1.52
CA TRP A 179 -6.41 -5.53 -0.72
C TRP A 179 -5.16 -5.32 -1.56
N HIS A 180 -4.57 -4.14 -1.41
CA HIS A 180 -3.28 -3.78 -1.99
C HIS A 180 -2.15 -4.36 -1.13
N ILE A 181 -1.26 -5.14 -1.73
CA ILE A 181 -0.02 -5.58 -1.11
C ILE A 181 1.10 -4.76 -1.72
N TRP A 182 1.77 -3.97 -0.89
CA TRP A 182 2.86 -3.10 -1.29
C TRP A 182 4.19 -3.72 -0.84
N LEU A 183 4.95 -4.24 -1.80
CA LEU A 183 6.19 -4.94 -1.55
C LEU A 183 7.36 -3.98 -1.75
N LEU A 184 8.07 -3.66 -0.67
CA LEU A 184 9.16 -2.69 -0.65
C LEU A 184 10.47 -3.37 -0.29
N ASP A 185 11.54 -3.00 -0.98
CA ASP A 185 12.91 -3.41 -0.68
C ASP A 185 13.58 -2.56 0.41
N GLU A 186 12.94 -1.46 0.79
CA GLU A 186 13.39 -0.54 1.83
C GLU A 186 12.27 -0.17 2.83
N ASP A 187 12.68 0.37 3.98
CA ASP A 187 11.75 0.80 5.01
C ASP A 187 11.02 2.08 4.62
N THR A 188 9.70 2.13 4.85
CA THR A 188 8.96 3.41 4.77
C THR A 188 9.35 4.28 5.95
N THR A 189 9.69 5.54 5.69
CA THR A 189 9.91 6.54 6.74
C THR A 189 8.83 7.61 6.71
N ASP A 190 8.82 8.46 7.73
CA ASP A 190 7.94 9.61 7.81
C ASP A 190 8.76 10.90 7.83
N VAL A 191 8.30 11.88 7.07
CA VAL A 191 8.76 13.27 7.12
C VAL A 191 7.78 14.10 7.94
N LYS A 192 8.30 15.04 8.72
CA LYS A 192 7.49 15.86 9.62
C LYS A 192 7.27 17.24 9.01
N THR A 193 6.02 17.68 8.91
CA THR A 193 5.67 19.05 8.49
C THR A 193 5.90 20.04 9.63
N ALA A 194 5.96 21.35 9.32
CA ALA A 194 6.05 22.43 10.30
C ALA A 194 4.94 22.34 11.38
N ASP A 195 3.72 21.99 10.97
CA ASP A 195 2.58 21.78 11.87
C ASP A 195 2.62 20.45 12.65
N GLY A 196 3.67 19.66 12.44
CA GLY A 196 3.94 18.43 13.18
C GLY A 196 3.23 17.19 12.67
N VAL A 197 2.63 17.24 11.48
CA VAL A 197 2.02 16.07 10.83
C VAL A 197 3.13 15.16 10.30
N MET A 198 3.06 13.87 10.64
CA MET A 198 3.97 12.86 10.11
C MET A 198 3.40 12.33 8.79
N VAL A 199 4.03 12.69 7.68
CA VAL A 199 3.66 12.33 6.31
C VAL A 199 4.60 11.22 5.84
N MET A 200 4.09 10.20 5.17
CA MET A 200 4.92 9.16 4.56
C MET A 200 5.89 9.78 3.54
N ASP A 201 7.12 9.30 3.50
CA ASP A 201 8.19 9.82 2.63
C ASP A 201 7.92 9.67 1.11
N ARG A 202 6.95 8.84 0.73
CA ARG A 202 6.63 8.49 -0.66
C ARG A 202 5.14 8.35 -0.92
N ASN A 203 4.78 8.25 -2.20
CA ASN A 203 3.40 7.97 -2.62
C ASN A 203 3.02 6.53 -2.29
N LEU A 204 1.74 6.30 -1.98
CA LEU A 204 1.23 4.95 -1.75
C LEU A 204 1.45 4.08 -3.01
N GLY A 205 2.15 2.96 -2.82
CA GLY A 205 2.53 2.06 -3.91
C GLY A 205 3.83 2.41 -4.64
N ALA A 206 4.53 3.49 -4.27
CA ALA A 206 5.83 3.83 -4.85
C ALA A 206 6.93 2.89 -4.36
N THR A 207 7.85 2.49 -5.22
CA THR A 207 8.95 1.56 -4.84
C THR A 207 10.33 2.18 -5.03
N SER A 208 10.38 3.50 -5.18
CA SER A 208 11.61 4.31 -5.27
C SER A 208 11.30 5.73 -4.81
N LEU A 209 12.31 6.43 -4.31
CA LEU A 209 12.27 7.85 -4.00
C LEU A 209 12.95 8.69 -5.10
N ASP A 210 13.51 8.05 -6.12
CA ASP A 210 14.30 8.70 -7.16
C ASP A 210 13.40 9.49 -8.11
N PHE A 211 13.75 10.75 -8.34
CA PHE A 211 12.95 11.68 -9.15
C PHE A 211 12.90 11.32 -10.63
N ASP A 212 13.90 10.61 -11.13
CA ASP A 212 13.99 10.16 -12.53
C ASP A 212 13.34 8.79 -12.75
N SER A 213 12.87 8.15 -11.67
CA SER A 213 12.27 6.84 -11.71
C SER A 213 10.73 6.92 -11.71
N PRO A 214 10.05 6.38 -12.73
CA PRO A 214 8.58 6.22 -12.72
C PRO A 214 8.07 5.39 -11.54
N ALA A 215 8.94 4.61 -10.88
CA ALA A 215 8.59 3.87 -9.67
C ALA A 215 8.32 4.78 -8.45
N SER A 216 8.72 6.06 -8.50
CA SER A 216 8.37 7.06 -7.48
C SER A 216 6.90 7.51 -7.56
N HIS A 217 6.25 7.37 -8.72
CA HIS A 217 4.86 7.81 -8.92
C HIS A 217 3.87 7.09 -8.00
N GLY A 218 4.12 5.80 -7.70
CA GLY A 218 3.21 4.94 -6.97
C GLY A 218 1.95 4.57 -7.76
N LEU A 219 0.82 4.47 -7.05
CA LEU A 219 -0.48 4.13 -7.63
C LEU A 219 -1.45 5.30 -7.52
N LEU A 220 -2.45 5.31 -8.41
CA LEU A 220 -3.49 6.33 -8.48
C LEU A 220 -4.81 5.75 -7.98
N TYR A 221 -5.61 6.57 -7.30
CA TYR A 221 -6.87 6.16 -6.67
C TYR A 221 -7.97 7.13 -7.06
N GLN A 222 -9.14 6.61 -7.43
CA GLN A 222 -10.34 7.46 -7.49
C GLN A 222 -10.77 7.82 -6.07
N TRP A 223 -11.22 9.05 -5.86
CA TRP A 223 -11.50 9.55 -4.52
C TRP A 223 -12.55 8.67 -3.82
N GLY A 224 -12.31 8.29 -2.57
CA GLY A 224 -13.22 7.42 -1.81
C GLY A 224 -13.17 5.93 -2.16
N ARG A 225 -12.29 5.49 -3.08
CA ARG A 225 -12.06 4.06 -3.37
C ARG A 225 -10.81 3.54 -2.67
N LYS A 226 -10.83 2.25 -2.36
CA LYS A 226 -9.64 1.52 -1.87
C LYS A 226 -8.78 0.93 -2.98
N ASP A 227 -9.31 0.85 -4.20
CA ASP A 227 -8.71 0.08 -5.29
C ASP A 227 -7.66 0.91 -6.03
N PRO A 228 -6.41 0.43 -6.13
CA PRO A 228 -5.36 1.14 -6.86
C PRO A 228 -5.39 0.92 -8.38
N PHE A 229 -4.98 1.95 -9.11
CA PHE A 229 -4.69 1.92 -10.55
C PHE A 229 -3.21 2.21 -10.82
N PRO A 230 -2.56 1.50 -11.76
CA PRO A 230 -1.17 1.76 -12.11
C PRO A 230 -0.99 3.17 -12.68
N ALA A 231 0.00 3.92 -12.17
CA ALA A 231 0.47 5.14 -12.81
C ALA A 231 1.24 4.82 -14.11
N SER A 232 1.67 5.84 -14.84
CA SER A 232 2.44 5.61 -16.07
C SER A 232 3.84 5.06 -15.78
N PRO A 233 4.35 4.12 -16.60
CA PRO A 233 5.69 3.55 -16.44
C PRO A 233 6.77 4.44 -17.10
N ILE A 234 6.39 5.63 -17.57
CA ILE A 234 7.30 6.57 -18.23
C ILE A 234 7.14 7.96 -17.61
N VAL A 235 8.23 8.72 -17.64
CA VAL A 235 8.20 10.17 -17.49
C VAL A 235 8.00 10.75 -18.88
N SER A 236 6.78 11.20 -19.19
CA SER A 236 6.36 11.54 -20.56
C SER A 236 6.94 12.85 -21.10
N GLY A 237 7.66 13.63 -20.28
CA GLY A 237 8.45 14.79 -20.69
C GLY A 237 7.68 15.82 -21.52
N GLY A 238 6.36 15.94 -21.28
CA GLY A 238 5.49 16.88 -22.01
C GLY A 238 4.56 16.28 -23.08
N THR A 239 4.63 14.97 -23.37
CA THR A 239 3.67 14.32 -24.27
C THR A 239 2.40 13.89 -23.54
N THR A 240 1.25 13.93 -24.24
CA THR A 240 -0.09 13.59 -23.69
C THR A 240 -0.50 12.13 -23.92
N SER A 241 0.40 11.30 -24.44
CA SER A 241 0.16 9.87 -24.69
C SER A 241 0.54 9.02 -23.47
N THR A 242 -0.01 9.39 -22.32
CA THR A 242 0.26 8.73 -21.05
C THR A 242 -0.61 7.47 -20.94
N MET A 243 0.03 6.30 -20.78
CA MET A 243 -0.65 5.02 -20.57
C MET A 243 -0.23 4.41 -19.23
N PRO A 244 -1.09 3.62 -18.56
CA PRO A 244 -0.75 3.01 -17.28
C PRO A 244 0.28 1.91 -17.48
N ALA A 245 1.04 1.62 -16.42
CA ALA A 245 1.97 0.51 -16.42
C ALA A 245 1.20 -0.80 -16.64
N PRO A 246 1.72 -1.72 -17.49
CA PRO A 246 1.11 -3.02 -17.63
C PRO A 246 1.18 -3.77 -16.29
N VAL A 247 0.12 -4.52 -16.00
CA VAL A 247 0.02 -5.40 -14.84
C VAL A 247 -0.43 -6.78 -15.28
N TYR A 248 -0.16 -7.80 -14.46
CA TYR A 248 -0.23 -9.19 -14.88
C TYR A 248 -0.96 -10.06 -13.89
N ASP A 249 -1.62 -11.12 -14.36
CA ASP A 249 -2.22 -12.16 -13.51
C ASP A 249 -1.14 -13.13 -12.96
N ALA A 250 -1.59 -14.22 -12.33
CA ALA A 250 -0.69 -15.23 -11.76
C ALA A 250 0.05 -16.03 -12.83
N GLU A 251 -0.55 -16.19 -14.01
CA GLU A 251 -0.01 -16.88 -15.17
C GLU A 251 0.93 -16.00 -16.00
N GLY A 252 0.99 -14.70 -15.71
CA GLY A 252 1.82 -13.73 -16.42
C GLY A 252 1.17 -13.15 -17.68
N ASN A 253 -0.16 -13.28 -17.83
CA ASN A 253 -0.88 -12.59 -18.89
C ASN A 253 -1.17 -11.14 -18.47
N ALA A 254 -1.15 -10.23 -19.44
CA ALA A 254 -1.51 -8.84 -19.20
C ALA A 254 -2.98 -8.73 -18.77
N VAL A 255 -3.22 -7.99 -17.70
CA VAL A 255 -4.55 -7.64 -17.18
C VAL A 255 -4.91 -6.25 -17.67
N GLU A 256 -6.09 -6.12 -18.27
CA GLU A 256 -6.60 -4.84 -18.75
C GLU A 256 -7.14 -4.01 -17.57
N ILE A 257 -6.70 -2.75 -17.50
CA ILE A 257 -7.35 -1.72 -16.68
C ILE A 257 -8.44 -1.08 -17.53
N ALA A 258 -9.67 -1.56 -17.35
CA ALA A 258 -10.82 -1.16 -18.13
C ALA A 258 -11.37 0.19 -17.66
N HIS A 259 -12.23 0.79 -18.47
CA HIS A 259 -13.04 1.95 -18.10
C HIS A 259 -14.53 1.64 -18.27
N SER A 260 -15.39 2.27 -17.47
CA SER A 260 -16.84 2.16 -17.63
C SER A 260 -17.34 2.88 -18.89
N SER A 261 -18.64 2.75 -19.15
CA SER A 261 -19.35 3.54 -20.17
C SER A 261 -19.17 5.03 -19.89
N MET A 262 -18.86 5.80 -20.94
CA MET A 262 -18.88 7.27 -20.90
C MET A 262 -20.27 7.84 -21.24
N GLU A 263 -21.20 6.99 -21.72
CA GLU A 263 -22.53 7.38 -22.20
C GLU A 263 -23.64 7.16 -21.15
N ASN A 264 -23.35 6.39 -20.10
CA ASN A 264 -24.26 6.17 -18.97
C ASN A 264 -23.48 5.91 -17.68
N SER A 265 -24.18 5.99 -16.54
CA SER A 265 -23.63 5.79 -15.21
C SER A 265 -24.30 4.62 -14.46
N GLU A 266 -24.82 3.61 -15.18
CA GLU A 266 -25.54 2.49 -14.54
C GLU A 266 -24.66 1.71 -13.57
N ASN A 267 -23.39 1.51 -13.93
CA ASN A 267 -22.38 0.81 -13.13
C ASN A 267 -21.75 1.69 -12.03
N ASN A 268 -22.09 2.97 -11.95
CA ASN A 268 -21.50 3.93 -11.01
C ASN A 268 -22.11 3.76 -9.60
N THR A 269 -21.83 2.60 -9.01
CA THR A 269 -22.31 2.14 -7.70
C THR A 269 -21.14 1.60 -6.89
N LEU A 270 -21.30 1.58 -5.57
CA LEU A 270 -20.25 1.14 -4.66
C LEU A 270 -20.01 -0.37 -4.78
N GLU A 271 -21.08 -1.14 -4.97
CA GLU A 271 -21.07 -2.59 -5.15
C GLU A 271 -20.32 -2.98 -6.43
N TYR A 272 -20.57 -2.26 -7.53
CA TYR A 272 -19.86 -2.49 -8.79
C TYR A 272 -18.37 -2.16 -8.64
N ALA A 273 -18.03 -1.02 -8.02
CA ALA A 273 -16.63 -0.63 -7.81
C ALA A 273 -15.85 -1.66 -6.98
N VAL A 274 -16.45 -2.18 -5.90
CA VAL A 274 -15.87 -3.23 -5.06
C VAL A 274 -15.68 -4.54 -5.82
N SER A 275 -16.65 -4.92 -6.66
CA SER A 275 -16.59 -6.18 -7.43
C SER A 275 -15.75 -6.09 -8.72
N ASN A 276 -15.42 -4.87 -9.18
CA ASN A 276 -14.67 -4.62 -10.41
C ASN A 276 -13.48 -3.66 -10.14
N PRO A 277 -12.48 -4.09 -9.36
CA PRO A 277 -11.39 -3.22 -8.92
C PRO A 277 -10.41 -2.84 -10.06
N THR A 278 -10.50 -3.48 -11.22
CA THR A 278 -9.74 -3.13 -12.44
C THR A 278 -10.49 -2.21 -13.40
N THR A 279 -11.68 -1.72 -13.00
CA THR A 279 -12.47 -0.78 -13.82
C THR A 279 -12.41 0.62 -13.21
N VAL A 280 -11.91 1.57 -13.99
CA VAL A 280 -11.99 3.01 -13.69
C VAL A 280 -13.38 3.50 -14.10
N LEU A 281 -14.07 4.16 -13.18
CA LEU A 281 -15.46 4.58 -13.39
C LEU A 281 -15.54 6.01 -13.90
N SER A 282 -16.10 6.18 -15.10
CA SER A 282 -16.28 7.48 -15.76
C SER A 282 -17.47 8.25 -15.17
N ASN A 283 -17.32 9.56 -15.02
CA ASN A 283 -18.43 10.46 -14.69
C ASN A 283 -19.00 11.20 -15.91
N ASN A 284 -18.53 10.93 -17.13
CA ASN A 284 -18.82 11.75 -18.32
C ASN A 284 -20.33 11.93 -18.56
N ALA A 285 -21.11 10.87 -18.41
CA ALA A 285 -22.57 10.88 -18.59
C ALA A 285 -23.32 11.79 -17.60
N GLN A 286 -22.74 12.09 -16.44
CA GLN A 286 -23.31 12.95 -15.41
C GLN A 286 -22.46 14.19 -15.14
N PHE A 287 -21.46 14.45 -15.99
CA PHE A 287 -20.36 15.39 -15.71
C PHE A 287 -20.91 16.70 -15.21
N ALA A 288 -21.81 17.34 -15.96
CA ALA A 288 -22.40 18.65 -15.64
C ALA A 288 -23.01 18.74 -14.23
N ASP A 289 -23.63 17.67 -13.72
CA ASP A 289 -24.38 17.65 -12.47
C ASP A 289 -23.59 17.16 -11.27
N CYS A 290 -22.59 16.29 -11.50
CA CYS A 290 -21.79 15.65 -10.46
C CYS A 290 -20.47 15.12 -11.05
N ARG A 291 -19.35 15.47 -10.43
CA ARG A 291 -17.99 15.06 -10.82
C ARG A 291 -17.51 13.80 -10.12
N ASP A 292 -18.43 13.05 -9.54
CA ASP A 292 -18.17 11.80 -8.81
C ASP A 292 -18.24 10.59 -9.74
N TRP A 293 -17.45 9.56 -9.41
CA TRP A 293 -17.57 8.26 -10.07
C TRP A 293 -18.78 7.50 -9.55
N LEU A 294 -19.33 7.85 -8.38
CA LEU A 294 -20.66 7.43 -7.96
C LEU A 294 -21.72 8.28 -8.65
N ARG A 295 -22.91 7.70 -8.90
CA ARG A 295 -24.05 8.52 -9.28
C ARG A 295 -24.35 9.53 -8.18
N LYS A 296 -24.78 10.73 -8.57
CA LYS A 296 -25.06 11.84 -7.66
C LYS A 296 -25.89 11.44 -6.43
N GLU A 297 -26.93 10.63 -6.61
CA GLU A 297 -27.80 10.16 -5.53
C GLU A 297 -27.12 9.24 -4.51
N PHE A 298 -25.96 8.66 -4.84
CA PHE A 298 -25.15 7.81 -3.96
C PHE A 298 -23.83 8.44 -3.52
N SER A 299 -23.52 9.65 -4.01
CA SER A 299 -22.30 10.36 -3.63
C SER A 299 -22.25 10.55 -2.11
N ASN A 300 -21.10 10.21 -1.50
CA ASN A 300 -20.95 10.23 -0.05
C ASN A 300 -19.59 10.84 0.36
N PRO A 301 -19.58 11.95 1.12
CA PRO A 301 -18.35 12.62 1.53
C PRO A 301 -17.58 11.89 2.64
N ALA A 302 -18.13 10.82 3.23
CA ALA A 302 -17.51 10.09 4.33
C ALA A 302 -16.65 8.90 3.87
N LEU A 303 -16.52 8.64 2.57
CA LEU A 303 -15.83 7.44 2.05
C LEU A 303 -14.40 7.32 2.55
N TRP A 304 -13.64 8.42 2.70
CA TRP A 304 -12.30 8.45 3.31
C TRP A 304 -12.26 9.11 4.70
N GLY A 305 -13.38 9.12 5.41
CA GLY A 305 -13.47 9.67 6.78
C GLY A 305 -14.10 11.05 6.85
N GLY A 306 -14.27 11.74 5.71
CA GLY A 306 -14.87 13.07 5.65
C GLY A 306 -14.13 14.10 6.51
N SER A 307 -14.84 15.09 7.03
CA SER A 307 -14.27 16.18 7.85
C SER A 307 -13.73 15.72 9.21
N ASP A 308 -14.24 14.60 9.74
CA ASP A 308 -13.66 13.93 10.90
C ASP A 308 -12.25 13.40 10.57
N GLY A 309 -12.03 13.02 9.30
CA GLY A 309 -10.80 12.50 8.70
C GLY A 309 -10.15 11.39 9.50
N GLU A 310 -10.95 10.61 10.20
CA GLU A 310 -10.55 9.33 10.75
C GLU A 310 -10.43 8.30 9.64
N LYS A 311 -9.55 7.32 9.81
CA LYS A 311 -9.43 6.23 8.85
C LYS A 311 -10.78 5.54 8.68
N SER A 312 -11.22 5.35 7.44
CA SER A 312 -12.51 4.74 7.11
C SER A 312 -12.33 3.33 6.52
N LEU A 313 -13.47 2.67 6.23
CA LEU A 313 -13.51 1.38 5.54
C LEU A 313 -12.85 1.39 4.16
N PHE A 314 -12.88 2.53 3.45
CA PHE A 314 -12.36 2.65 2.08
C PHE A 314 -11.02 3.38 2.00
N ASP A 315 -10.50 3.87 3.11
CA ASP A 315 -9.18 4.49 3.18
C ASP A 315 -8.11 3.49 2.66
N PRO A 316 -7.34 3.85 1.61
CA PRO A 316 -6.40 2.94 0.96
C PRO A 316 -5.09 2.76 1.74
N CYS A 317 -4.82 3.59 2.76
CA CYS A 317 -3.52 3.59 3.44
C CYS A 317 -3.33 2.31 4.30
N PRO A 318 -2.07 1.94 4.61
CA PRO A 318 -1.76 0.81 5.47
C PRO A 318 -2.17 1.04 6.95
N PRO A 319 -2.07 0.04 7.84
CA PRO A 319 -2.34 0.21 9.26
C PRO A 319 -1.47 1.31 9.90
N GLY A 320 -2.08 2.16 10.74
CA GLY A 320 -1.40 3.28 11.39
C GLY A 320 -1.25 4.53 10.51
N TYR A 321 -1.84 4.51 9.31
CA TYR A 321 -1.83 5.59 8.34
C TYR A 321 -3.23 5.86 7.78
N ARG A 322 -3.47 7.09 7.32
CA ARG A 322 -4.73 7.50 6.68
C ARG A 322 -4.49 8.51 5.56
N VAL A 323 -5.51 8.74 4.73
CA VAL A 323 -5.50 9.82 3.74
C VAL A 323 -5.39 11.18 4.48
N PRO A 324 -4.54 12.11 4.01
CA PRO A 324 -4.37 13.42 4.64
C PRO A 324 -5.66 14.25 4.61
N LYS A 325 -5.84 15.14 5.59
CA LYS A 325 -6.92 16.13 5.55
C LYS A 325 -6.54 17.32 4.67
N ALA A 326 -7.54 18.00 4.11
CA ALA A 326 -7.34 19.29 3.47
C ALA A 326 -6.63 20.25 4.45
N GLY A 327 -5.63 20.96 3.95
CA GLY A 327 -4.73 21.76 4.79
C GLY A 327 -3.37 21.11 5.07
N THR A 328 -3.25 19.78 4.92
CA THR A 328 -2.00 19.08 5.26
C THR A 328 -0.80 19.59 4.46
N PHE A 329 -1.02 20.00 3.20
CA PHE A 329 0.05 20.48 2.31
C PHE A 329 -0.02 21.98 2.03
N ASP A 330 -0.61 22.78 2.94
CA ASP A 330 -0.69 24.25 2.77
C ASP A 330 0.70 24.89 2.61
N PHE A 331 1.74 24.27 3.18
CA PHE A 331 3.13 24.72 3.03
C PHE A 331 3.67 24.69 1.59
N PHE A 332 2.96 24.10 0.60
CA PHE A 332 3.40 24.15 -0.80
C PHE A 332 3.51 25.58 -1.35
N THR A 333 2.73 26.49 -0.80
CA THR A 333 2.79 27.92 -1.16
C THR A 333 2.84 28.76 0.11
N SER A 334 3.52 29.90 0.04
CA SER A 334 3.63 30.86 1.15
C SER A 334 2.28 31.36 1.68
N SER A 335 1.23 31.30 0.85
CA SER A 335 -0.13 31.72 1.20
C SER A 335 -1.04 30.57 1.66
N GLY A 336 -0.64 29.31 1.47
CA GLY A 336 -1.53 28.15 1.60
C GLY A 336 -2.62 28.06 0.53
N GLY A 337 -2.53 28.89 -0.53
CA GLY A 337 -3.52 29.02 -1.58
C GLY A 337 -2.93 28.92 -2.98
N TYR A 338 -3.76 29.20 -3.99
CA TYR A 338 -3.34 29.21 -5.40
C TYR A 338 -2.23 30.23 -5.65
N GLU A 339 -1.17 29.80 -6.33
CA GLU A 339 -0.01 30.62 -6.66
C GLU A 339 0.50 30.31 -8.07
N THR A 340 1.04 31.33 -8.72
CA THR A 340 1.67 31.28 -10.07
C THR A 340 3.04 31.94 -10.11
N ASP A 341 3.40 32.73 -9.09
CA ASP A 341 4.73 33.30 -8.94
C ASP A 341 5.66 32.28 -8.27
N ILE A 342 6.81 32.03 -8.90
CA ILE A 342 7.82 31.09 -8.40
C ILE A 342 8.30 31.49 -6.99
N ALA A 343 8.37 32.79 -6.71
CA ALA A 343 8.75 33.28 -5.39
C ALA A 343 7.75 32.93 -4.27
N GLY A 344 6.53 32.52 -4.64
CA GLY A 344 5.50 32.12 -3.70
C GLY A 344 5.47 30.63 -3.39
N PHE A 345 6.29 29.79 -4.03
CA PHE A 345 6.37 28.35 -3.77
C PHE A 345 7.44 28.01 -2.74
N SER A 346 7.22 26.97 -1.94
CA SER A 346 8.18 26.49 -0.94
C SER A 346 9.06 25.37 -1.50
N VAL A 347 9.68 25.62 -2.65
CA VAL A 347 10.54 24.66 -3.37
C VAL A 347 11.94 24.68 -2.77
N TYR A 348 12.54 23.50 -2.62
CA TYR A 348 13.94 23.34 -2.22
C TYR A 348 14.85 23.54 -3.44
N ASP A 349 15.81 24.46 -3.31
CA ASP A 349 16.90 24.68 -4.27
C ASP A 349 17.80 23.44 -4.31
N ILE A 350 17.65 22.63 -5.37
CA ILE A 350 18.30 21.32 -5.46
C ILE A 350 19.71 21.41 -6.06
N ASP A 351 19.99 22.41 -6.88
CA ASP A 351 21.30 22.59 -7.52
C ASP A 351 22.24 23.53 -6.74
N HIS A 352 21.72 24.16 -5.68
CA HIS A 352 22.41 25.01 -4.73
C HIS A 352 23.00 26.29 -5.35
N ASP A 353 22.38 26.81 -6.41
CA ASP A 353 22.82 28.05 -7.06
C ASP A 353 22.28 29.32 -6.38
N GLY A 354 21.31 29.18 -5.47
CA GLY A 354 20.68 30.25 -4.70
C GLY A 354 19.49 30.91 -5.39
N VAL A 355 18.98 30.35 -6.49
CA VAL A 355 17.86 30.86 -7.28
C VAL A 355 16.86 29.73 -7.53
N ILE A 356 15.61 29.93 -7.09
CA ILE A 356 14.54 28.99 -7.45
C ILE A 356 14.12 29.24 -8.90
N ASP A 357 14.38 28.28 -9.79
CA ASP A 357 14.03 28.35 -11.21
C ASP A 357 13.65 27.00 -11.84
N GLU A 358 13.61 26.93 -13.17
CA GLU A 358 13.19 25.72 -13.90
C GLU A 358 14.07 24.49 -13.64
N ASN A 359 15.31 24.67 -13.18
CA ASN A 359 16.24 23.58 -12.89
C ASN A 359 15.91 22.84 -11.59
N ASP A 360 15.07 23.42 -10.71
CA ASP A 360 14.64 22.80 -9.45
C ASP A 360 13.45 21.83 -9.59
N TYR A 361 12.85 21.78 -10.78
CA TYR A 361 11.65 20.98 -11.05
C TYR A 361 11.99 19.70 -11.82
N GLU A 362 12.49 18.69 -11.11
CA GLU A 362 12.88 17.40 -11.70
C GLU A 362 11.74 16.37 -11.68
N ASN A 363 10.89 16.39 -12.71
CA ASN A 363 9.76 15.45 -12.87
C ASN A 363 8.75 15.41 -11.71
N GLY A 364 8.78 16.45 -10.88
CA GLY A 364 8.18 16.51 -9.56
C GLY A 364 8.79 17.69 -8.81
N TRP A 365 8.34 17.92 -7.59
CA TRP A 365 8.70 19.10 -6.81
C TRP A 365 9.34 18.64 -5.49
N TYR A 366 10.56 19.10 -5.19
CA TYR A 366 11.13 18.98 -3.85
C TYR A 366 10.61 20.14 -3.01
N ILE A 367 9.85 19.82 -1.96
CA ILE A 367 9.14 20.83 -1.16
C ILE A 367 9.70 20.88 0.24
N LEU A 368 10.04 22.08 0.67
CA LEU A 368 10.40 22.41 2.04
C LEU A 368 9.19 22.15 2.95
N LEU A 369 9.43 21.37 4.01
CA LEU A 369 8.40 20.97 4.97
C LEU A 369 8.32 21.90 6.17
N ASP A 370 9.40 22.65 6.42
CA ASP A 370 9.57 23.59 7.51
C ASP A 370 10.67 24.61 7.15
N ASP A 371 10.40 25.88 7.42
CA ASP A 371 11.26 27.02 7.06
C ASP A 371 12.57 27.06 7.87
N GLU A 372 12.66 26.34 8.99
CA GLU A 372 13.82 26.40 9.91
C GLU A 372 14.84 25.27 9.72
N SER A 373 14.45 24.14 9.10
CA SER A 373 15.21 22.89 9.16
C SER A 373 15.84 22.42 7.85
N ASP A 374 15.64 23.15 6.74
CA ASP A 374 15.95 22.69 5.37
C ASP A 374 15.43 21.27 5.09
N SER A 375 14.40 20.83 5.82
CA SER A 375 13.82 19.51 5.63
C SER A 375 12.90 19.56 4.41
N TYR A 376 13.09 18.64 3.48
CA TYR A 376 12.32 18.59 2.24
C TYR A 376 11.82 17.18 1.94
N SER A 377 10.80 17.10 1.09
CA SER A 377 10.31 15.83 0.54
C SER A 377 9.99 15.99 -0.95
N TYR A 378 10.29 14.94 -1.71
CA TYR A 378 10.00 14.90 -3.14
C TYR A 378 8.55 14.50 -3.39
N PHE A 379 7.81 15.30 -4.14
CA PHE A 379 6.45 15.03 -4.61
C PHE A 379 6.47 14.78 -6.13
N PRO A 380 6.41 13.52 -6.59
CA PRO A 380 6.41 13.20 -8.00
C PRO A 380 5.22 13.80 -8.77
N ALA A 381 5.45 14.23 -10.01
CA ALA A 381 4.39 14.64 -10.92
C ALA A 381 3.81 13.42 -11.67
N ALA A 382 3.06 12.60 -10.93
CA ALA A 382 2.56 11.29 -11.38
C ALA A 382 1.40 11.33 -12.40
N ALA A 383 1.06 12.51 -12.94
CA ALA A 383 -0.11 12.74 -13.77
C ALA A 383 -1.44 12.42 -13.03
N ARG A 384 -2.50 12.14 -13.78
CA ARG A 384 -3.82 11.76 -13.26
C ARG A 384 -4.59 10.90 -14.26
N TYR A 385 -5.47 10.04 -13.76
CA TYR A 385 -6.59 9.57 -14.57
C TYR A 385 -7.62 10.69 -14.66
N ASP A 386 -8.03 11.07 -15.86
CA ASP A 386 -9.14 11.98 -16.08
C ASP A 386 -10.45 11.23 -15.82
N GLY A 387 -11.29 11.77 -14.94
CA GLY A 387 -12.53 11.13 -14.51
C GLY A 387 -13.60 11.04 -15.62
N SER A 388 -13.53 11.89 -16.64
CA SER A 388 -14.49 11.87 -17.75
C SER A 388 -14.15 10.72 -18.69
N TYR A 389 -12.88 10.59 -19.05
CA TYR A 389 -12.42 9.51 -19.91
C TYR A 389 -12.19 8.21 -19.15
N ALA A 390 -12.04 8.26 -17.82
CA ALA A 390 -11.64 7.15 -16.96
C ALA A 390 -10.30 6.52 -17.40
N MET A 391 -9.38 7.36 -17.87
CA MET A 391 -8.08 6.97 -18.45
C MET A 391 -7.02 8.03 -18.13
N LEU A 392 -5.73 7.71 -18.27
CA LEU A 392 -4.61 8.68 -18.19
C LEU A 392 -4.55 9.69 -19.37
N MET A 393 -5.63 9.79 -20.15
CA MET A 393 -5.70 10.57 -21.37
C MET A 393 -5.50 12.07 -21.07
N GLY A 394 -4.61 12.72 -21.84
CA GLY A 394 -4.41 14.16 -21.76
C GLY A 394 -3.55 14.63 -20.58
N SER A 395 -3.11 13.73 -19.71
CA SER A 395 -2.26 14.05 -18.56
C SER A 395 -0.77 13.96 -18.91
N LYS A 396 0.08 14.76 -18.25
CA LYS A 396 1.53 14.83 -18.50
C LYS A 396 2.33 14.39 -17.26
N THR A 397 2.85 13.16 -17.28
CA THR A 397 3.79 12.71 -16.23
C THR A 397 5.09 13.50 -16.27
N GLY A 398 5.69 13.71 -15.10
CA GLY A 398 6.84 14.60 -14.92
C GLY A 398 6.47 16.08 -14.88
N LEU A 399 5.23 16.46 -15.20
CA LEU A 399 4.83 17.87 -15.23
C LEU A 399 3.64 18.18 -14.33
N TRP A 400 2.65 17.29 -14.22
CA TRP A 400 1.45 17.51 -13.42
C TRP A 400 1.39 16.56 -12.23
N GLY A 401 1.26 17.11 -11.02
CA GLY A 401 1.07 16.37 -9.78
C GLY A 401 -0.27 16.67 -9.14
N ASN A 402 -0.97 15.64 -8.68
CA ASN A 402 -2.24 15.77 -7.97
C ASN A 402 -2.27 14.76 -6.81
N TYR A 403 -2.71 15.22 -5.65
CA TYR A 403 -2.68 14.47 -4.39
C TYR A 403 -4.00 14.65 -3.64
N TRP A 404 -4.67 13.54 -3.36
CA TRP A 404 -5.96 13.60 -2.68
C TRP A 404 -5.85 13.97 -1.21
N TYR A 405 -6.86 14.73 -0.76
CA TYR A 405 -7.25 14.77 0.64
C TYR A 405 -8.50 13.91 0.90
N ALA A 406 -8.73 13.60 2.17
CA ALA A 406 -9.90 12.89 2.67
C ALA A 406 -11.19 13.73 2.60
N ASP A 407 -11.06 15.05 2.43
CA ASP A 407 -12.17 16.00 2.48
C ASP A 407 -12.85 16.17 1.12
N ALA A 408 -14.15 15.92 1.10
CA ALA A 408 -15.02 16.33 0.01
C ALA A 408 -15.16 17.86 -0.05
N ASP A 409 -15.35 18.41 -1.24
CA ASP A 409 -15.82 19.78 -1.38
C ASP A 409 -17.35 19.80 -1.25
N GLU A 410 -17.82 20.38 -0.15
CA GLU A 410 -19.25 20.50 0.19
C GLU A 410 -19.77 21.93 -0.02
N SER A 411 -19.01 22.79 -0.71
CA SER A 411 -19.43 24.17 -0.99
C SER A 411 -20.61 24.22 -1.98
N GLU A 412 -21.64 25.03 -1.66
CA GLU A 412 -22.85 25.14 -2.48
C GLU A 412 -22.59 25.76 -3.87
N ASP A 413 -21.56 26.60 -3.98
CA ASP A 413 -21.20 27.34 -5.21
C ASP A 413 -19.96 26.74 -5.92
N SER A 414 -19.60 25.49 -5.62
CA SER A 414 -18.41 24.85 -6.23
C SER A 414 -18.51 24.83 -7.76
N SER A 415 -17.42 25.19 -8.43
CA SER A 415 -17.28 25.00 -9.88
C SER A 415 -17.12 23.53 -10.29
N VAL A 416 -16.90 22.64 -9.31
CA VAL A 416 -16.71 21.19 -9.50
C VAL A 416 -17.73 20.47 -8.62
N PRO A 417 -18.99 20.34 -9.07
CA PRO A 417 -20.04 19.71 -8.26
C PRO A 417 -19.64 18.28 -7.89
N CYS A 418 -19.89 17.84 -6.66
CA CYS A 418 -19.38 16.57 -6.13
C CYS A 418 -17.84 16.44 -6.21
N GLY A 419 -17.12 17.55 -6.04
CA GLY A 419 -15.66 17.57 -6.00
C GLY A 419 -15.09 17.08 -4.67
N ALA A 420 -13.77 16.92 -4.64
CA ALA A 420 -12.99 16.73 -3.43
C ALA A 420 -11.74 17.59 -3.46
N TYR A 421 -11.26 17.99 -2.28
CA TYR A 421 -10.05 18.77 -2.18
C TYR A 421 -8.83 17.93 -2.57
N ALA A 422 -7.90 18.57 -3.26
CA ALA A 422 -6.61 18.00 -3.62
C ALA A 422 -5.53 19.08 -3.56
N LEU A 423 -4.29 18.65 -3.32
CA LEU A 423 -3.12 19.42 -3.74
C LEU A 423 -2.95 19.19 -5.24
N ALA A 424 -2.77 20.27 -6.01
CA ALA A 424 -2.43 20.22 -7.42
C ALA A 424 -1.27 21.15 -7.72
N PHE A 425 -0.32 20.69 -8.53
CA PHE A 425 0.77 21.52 -9.04
C PHE A 425 1.12 21.13 -10.47
N GLN A 426 1.64 22.09 -11.21
CA GLN A 426 2.11 21.86 -12.57
C GLN A 426 3.32 22.72 -12.90
N PHE A 427 4.17 22.15 -13.74
CA PHE A 427 5.29 22.82 -14.39
C PHE A 427 5.23 22.59 -15.92
N GLY A 428 5.95 23.39 -16.72
CA GLY A 428 5.95 23.30 -18.20
C GLY A 428 5.49 24.60 -18.86
N ASP A 429 4.39 24.55 -19.63
CA ASP A 429 3.85 25.73 -20.35
C ASP A 429 3.45 26.89 -19.40
N SER A 430 3.17 26.56 -18.14
CA SER A 430 2.94 27.49 -17.03
C SER A 430 3.31 26.80 -15.72
N VAL A 431 3.74 27.58 -14.74
CA VAL A 431 3.97 27.09 -13.37
C VAL A 431 2.84 27.54 -12.45
N SER A 432 2.29 26.62 -11.68
CA SER A 432 1.31 26.95 -10.65
C SER A 432 1.17 25.85 -9.62
N ALA A 433 0.84 26.23 -8.39
CA ALA A 433 0.49 25.31 -7.32
C ALA A 433 -0.81 25.75 -6.64
N SER A 434 -1.59 24.79 -6.16
CA SER A 434 -2.81 25.00 -5.41
C SER A 434 -2.91 23.94 -4.32
N PRO A 435 -2.55 24.29 -3.07
CA PRO A 435 -2.68 23.37 -1.94
C PRO A 435 -4.11 22.93 -1.66
N LYS A 436 -5.12 23.68 -2.13
CA LYS A 436 -6.56 23.45 -1.95
C LYS A 436 -7.32 23.52 -3.28
N ALA A 437 -6.80 22.89 -4.32
CA ALA A 437 -7.57 22.69 -5.55
C ALA A 437 -8.80 21.80 -5.28
N VAL A 438 -9.76 21.82 -6.20
CA VAL A 438 -10.88 20.88 -6.19
C VAL A 438 -10.81 20.04 -7.47
N GLY A 439 -10.68 18.73 -7.29
CA GLY A 439 -10.72 17.74 -8.37
C GLY A 439 -12.08 17.05 -8.45
N GLY A 440 -12.40 16.46 -9.60
CA GLY A 440 -13.57 15.58 -9.69
C GLY A 440 -13.27 14.28 -8.94
N ARG A 441 -14.17 13.79 -8.09
CA ARG A 441 -13.92 12.53 -7.35
C ARG A 441 -13.69 11.33 -8.28
N ALA A 442 -14.17 11.39 -9.53
CA ALA A 442 -13.89 10.40 -10.56
C ALA A 442 -12.45 10.42 -11.11
N ASP A 443 -11.69 11.50 -10.90
CA ASP A 443 -10.28 11.53 -11.28
C ASP A 443 -9.48 10.52 -10.43
N GLY A 444 -8.36 10.03 -10.97
CA GLY A 444 -7.43 9.19 -10.22
C GLY A 444 -6.14 9.93 -9.89
N TYR A 445 -5.94 10.29 -8.62
CA TYR A 445 -4.76 11.01 -8.13
C TYR A 445 -3.91 10.17 -7.18
N SER A 446 -2.71 10.66 -6.87
CA SER A 446 -1.83 10.04 -5.89
C SER A 446 -2.40 10.19 -4.48
N VAL A 447 -2.02 9.27 -3.59
CA VAL A 447 -2.26 9.38 -2.14
C VAL A 447 -0.92 9.37 -1.44
N ARG A 448 -0.66 10.37 -0.59
CA ARG A 448 0.51 10.40 0.31
C ARG A 448 0.02 10.35 1.74
N CYS A 449 0.09 9.17 2.32
CA CYS A 449 -0.52 8.86 3.60
C CYS A 449 0.12 9.65 4.76
N VAL A 450 -0.66 9.93 5.79
CA VAL A 450 -0.18 10.53 7.06
C VAL A 450 -0.43 9.57 8.20
N ARG A 451 0.37 9.64 9.26
CA ARG A 451 0.13 8.86 10.48
C ARG A 451 -1.25 9.17 11.06
N GLU A 452 -1.92 8.14 11.54
CA GLU A 452 -3.08 8.30 12.41
C GLU A 452 -2.63 9.04 13.69
N SER A 453 -3.43 9.99 14.16
CA SER A 453 -3.15 10.68 15.43
C SER A 453 -3.11 9.64 16.55
N ALA A 454 -2.17 9.74 17.49
CA ALA A 454 -2.17 8.88 18.67
C ALA A 454 -3.46 9.14 19.48
N GLU A 455 -4.28 8.10 19.68
CA GLU A 455 -5.47 8.14 20.55
C GLU A 455 -5.12 8.41 22.02
#